data_AF-A0A7K4QWW3-F1
#
_entry.id   AF-A0A7K4QWW3-F1
#
_cell.length_a   1.000
_cell.length_b   1.000
_cell.length_c   1.000
_cell.angle_alpha   90.00
_cell.angle_beta   90.00
_cell.angle_gamma   90.00
#
_symmetry.space_group_name_H-M   'P 1'
#
loop_
_entity.id
_entity.type
_entity.pdbx_description
1 polymer ?
#
loop_
_entity_poly.entity_id
_entity_poly.type
_entity_poly.pdbx_seq_one_letter_code
_entity_poly.pdbx_strand_id
1 'polypeptide(L)'
;PQASEEREWNKRAARLRAELERERRLDEALRAAEENRKQRALQLEREQKLAAEMARRDLEKMKDEKLRQQVRANSLELRELERKLKYAYMNKERDAQMAEKKAFYDEKLKWEDEIAQEMKEEHDRLMQEELAAEMRRNQEKIMYHQELDKQLEEQERKKQKAYEEFLREKLMIDEIVRKIYEEDEMEKQRKLDKVRETQTYIEEYIKEQAMWRRKKKEEMEEENRKIMEFANMQQQREDDWMAKVRDTEEKKQKVQNMVAETMEREQQKRQEQEQIRQELYLEEQEEMERKKEMAEIEKRIRQRLELRQTYEEQFAMKAAAQQALREEEEALRQQMLARLAEEDRIEELNAQRRRMKQLEHKKAVEEILEDRRKQFIADKEREVEERELEKRRQESIRAIVEEERQKLLKEHAWKLLGYLPRGIIKDENDINMLGEDFRLAYQQRRGNELSEES
;
A
#
# COMPACT_ATOMS: atom_id res chain seq x y z
N PRO A 1 -63.66 44.03 120.02
CA PRO A 1 -64.73 44.36 119.04
C PRO A 1 -64.24 45.28 117.91
N GLN A 2 -63.96 46.56 118.20
CA GLN A 2 -63.67 47.60 117.19
C GLN A 2 -62.52 47.27 116.23
N ALA A 3 -61.40 46.73 116.73
CA ALA A 3 -60.26 46.33 115.89
C ALA A 3 -60.54 45.17 114.91
N SER A 4 -61.69 44.48 115.05
CA SER A 4 -62.15 43.48 114.06
C SER A 4 -62.90 44.15 112.92
N GLU A 5 -63.76 45.11 113.24
CA GLU A 5 -64.62 45.82 112.29
C GLU A 5 -63.80 46.73 111.36
N GLU A 6 -62.77 47.43 111.89
CA GLU A 6 -61.82 48.18 111.04
C GLU A 6 -61.03 47.26 110.11
N ARG A 7 -60.64 46.06 110.55
CA ARG A 7 -59.94 45.09 109.70
C ARG A 7 -60.85 44.54 108.62
N GLU A 8 -62.13 44.33 108.90
CA GLU A 8 -63.11 43.96 107.90
C GLU A 8 -63.42 45.10 106.92
N TRP A 9 -63.59 46.32 107.40
CA TRP A 9 -63.81 47.50 106.56
C TRP A 9 -62.61 47.73 105.62
N ASN A 10 -61.38 47.67 106.13
CA ASN A 10 -60.17 47.77 105.31
C ASN A 10 -60.06 46.62 104.30
N LYS A 11 -60.45 45.39 104.66
CA LYS A 11 -60.51 44.26 103.71
C LYS A 11 -61.58 44.46 102.63
N ARG A 12 -62.76 45.00 102.98
CA ARG A 12 -63.83 45.33 102.02
C ARG A 12 -63.41 46.46 101.08
N ALA A 13 -62.81 47.53 101.62
CA ALA A 13 -62.26 48.64 100.85
C ALA A 13 -61.09 48.21 99.93
N ALA A 14 -60.21 47.34 100.40
CA ALA A 14 -59.13 46.76 99.59
C ALA A 14 -59.66 45.84 98.47
N ARG A 15 -60.72 45.06 98.73
CA ARG A 15 -61.41 44.28 97.68
C ARG A 15 -62.05 45.20 96.64
N LEU A 16 -62.79 46.23 97.05
CA LEU A 16 -63.41 47.18 96.14
C LEU A 16 -62.37 47.93 95.28
N ARG A 17 -61.22 48.31 95.87
CA ARG A 17 -60.10 48.89 95.13
C ARG A 17 -59.47 47.89 94.16
N ALA A 18 -59.28 46.63 94.57
CA ALA A 18 -58.76 45.59 93.69
C ALA A 18 -59.74 45.21 92.55
N GLU A 19 -61.05 45.31 92.78
CA GLU A 19 -62.09 45.16 91.76
C GLU A 19 -62.05 46.33 90.78
N LEU A 20 -62.05 47.58 91.26
CA LEU A 20 -61.88 48.77 90.41
C LEU A 20 -60.56 48.79 89.63
N GLU A 21 -59.46 48.29 90.21
CA GLU A 21 -58.19 48.12 89.49
C GLU A 21 -58.25 47.00 88.44
N ARG A 22 -59.00 45.92 88.70
CA ARG A 22 -59.24 44.85 87.71
C ARG A 22 -60.11 45.36 86.57
N GLU A 23 -61.18 46.08 86.86
CA GLU A 23 -62.05 46.71 85.87
C GLU A 23 -61.25 47.69 85.00
N ARG A 24 -60.43 48.58 85.61
CA ARG A 24 -59.53 49.47 84.86
C ARG A 24 -58.55 48.72 83.97
N ARG A 25 -57.92 47.64 84.45
CA ARG A 25 -57.01 46.82 83.63
C ARG A 25 -57.74 46.08 82.51
N LEU A 26 -58.99 45.67 82.73
CA LEU A 26 -59.83 45.07 81.69
C LEU A 26 -60.24 46.12 80.64
N ASP A 27 -60.64 47.32 81.05
CA ASP A 27 -60.95 48.44 80.15
C ASP A 27 -59.71 48.89 79.35
N GLU A 28 -58.55 48.99 79.98
CA GLU A 28 -57.27 49.28 79.33
C GLU A 28 -56.89 48.18 78.33
N ALA A 29 -57.05 46.90 78.69
CA ALA A 29 -56.81 45.77 77.79
C ALA A 29 -57.80 45.73 76.62
N LEU A 30 -59.08 46.07 76.84
CA LEU A 30 -60.10 46.17 75.79
C LEU A 30 -59.79 47.33 74.83
N ARG A 31 -59.43 48.51 75.34
CA ARG A 31 -59.00 49.65 74.52
C ARG A 31 -57.76 49.32 73.71
N ALA A 32 -56.73 48.74 74.35
CA ALA A 32 -55.53 48.30 73.65
C ALA A 32 -55.83 47.22 72.60
N ALA A 33 -56.76 46.30 72.86
CA ALA A 33 -57.20 45.30 71.88
C ALA A 33 -57.95 45.93 70.69
N GLU A 34 -58.80 46.93 70.93
CA GLU A 34 -59.46 47.70 69.87
C GLU A 34 -58.48 48.53 69.04
N GLU A 35 -57.52 49.20 69.68
CA GLU A 35 -56.46 49.96 69.00
C GLU A 35 -55.59 49.02 68.14
N ASN A 36 -55.18 47.87 68.68
CA ASN A 36 -54.49 46.84 67.91
C ASN A 36 -55.33 46.31 66.73
N ARG A 37 -56.65 46.12 66.90
CA ARG A 37 -57.55 45.74 65.79
C ARG A 37 -57.62 46.83 64.72
N LYS A 38 -57.74 48.10 65.11
CA LYS A 38 -57.75 49.27 64.20
C LYS A 38 -56.42 49.41 63.46
N GLN A 39 -55.28 49.25 64.15
CA GLN A 39 -53.95 49.28 63.54
C GLN A 39 -53.75 48.12 62.55
N ARG A 40 -54.14 46.90 62.90
CA ARG A 40 -54.06 45.73 62.00
C ARG A 40 -54.96 45.89 60.77
N ALA A 41 -56.16 46.45 60.93
CA ALA A 41 -57.05 46.75 59.80
C ALA A 41 -56.42 47.78 58.85
N LEU A 42 -55.81 48.85 59.39
CA LEU A 42 -55.10 49.86 58.61
C LEU A 42 -53.84 49.31 57.92
N GLN A 43 -53.11 48.39 58.57
CA GLN A 43 -51.99 47.67 57.96
C GLN A 43 -52.46 46.82 56.78
N LEU A 44 -53.51 46.00 56.98
CA LEU A 44 -54.08 45.16 55.94
C LEU A 44 -54.60 45.99 54.75
N GLU A 45 -55.23 47.14 55.00
CA GLU A 45 -55.70 48.04 53.93
C GLU A 45 -54.53 48.62 53.12
N ARG A 46 -53.42 48.99 53.78
CA ARG A 46 -52.19 49.44 53.11
C ARG A 46 -51.54 48.32 52.30
N GLU A 47 -51.45 47.13 52.86
CA GLU A 47 -50.93 45.94 52.19
C GLU A 47 -51.78 45.56 50.97
N GLN A 48 -53.11 45.62 51.07
CA GLN A 48 -54.03 45.39 49.94
C GLN A 48 -53.86 46.45 48.84
N LYS A 49 -53.72 47.74 49.20
CA LYS A 49 -53.44 48.82 48.23
C LYS A 49 -52.10 48.62 47.54
N LEU A 50 -51.05 48.27 48.28
CA LEU A 50 -49.72 47.97 47.73
C LEU A 50 -49.77 46.72 46.82
N ALA A 51 -50.44 45.66 47.24
CA ALA A 51 -50.62 44.44 46.43
C ALA A 51 -51.41 44.71 45.15
N ALA A 52 -52.47 45.53 45.21
CA ALA A 52 -53.24 45.94 44.04
C ALA A 52 -52.42 46.82 43.08
N GLU A 53 -51.61 47.76 43.60
CA GLU A 53 -50.68 48.53 42.78
C GLU A 53 -49.59 47.66 42.14
N MET A 54 -49.04 46.69 42.87
CA MET A 54 -48.04 45.75 42.34
C MET A 54 -48.65 44.87 41.25
N ALA A 55 -49.80 44.26 41.51
CA ALA A 55 -50.53 43.47 40.51
C ALA A 55 -50.91 44.29 39.27
N ARG A 56 -51.24 45.57 39.43
CA ARG A 56 -51.46 46.50 38.31
C ARG A 56 -50.18 46.74 37.52
N ARG A 57 -49.06 47.10 38.18
CA ARG A 57 -47.76 47.32 37.53
C ARG A 57 -47.28 46.06 36.80
N ASP A 58 -47.48 44.89 37.38
CA ASP A 58 -47.09 43.62 36.77
C ASP A 58 -48.00 43.24 35.60
N LEU A 59 -49.31 43.54 35.66
CA LEU A 59 -50.22 43.40 34.52
C LEU A 59 -49.87 44.38 33.38
N GLU A 60 -49.45 45.60 33.69
CA GLU A 60 -48.98 46.59 32.70
C GLU A 60 -47.68 46.08 32.03
N LYS A 61 -46.67 45.64 32.79
CA LYS A 61 -45.46 44.98 32.23
C LYS A 61 -45.80 43.78 31.34
N MET A 62 -46.70 42.89 31.78
CA MET A 62 -47.07 41.70 31.01
C MET A 62 -47.78 42.07 29.69
N LYS A 63 -48.57 43.16 29.67
CA LYS A 63 -49.16 43.69 28.43
C LYS A 63 -48.08 44.24 27.49
N ASP A 64 -47.14 45.02 28.02
CA ASP A 64 -46.05 45.61 27.24
C ASP A 64 -45.11 44.53 26.68
N GLU A 65 -44.80 43.50 27.46
CA GLU A 65 -44.03 42.33 26.99
C GLU A 65 -44.77 41.55 25.90
N LYS A 66 -46.10 41.36 26.04
CA LYS A 66 -46.91 40.69 25.02
C LYS A 66 -47.02 41.53 23.74
N LEU A 67 -47.13 42.86 23.85
CA LEU A 67 -47.08 43.77 22.73
C LEU A 67 -45.71 43.70 22.03
N ARG A 68 -44.60 43.77 22.78
CA ARG A 68 -43.23 43.62 22.25
C ARG A 68 -43.02 42.25 21.59
N GLN A 69 -43.55 41.16 22.15
CA GLN A 69 -43.53 39.83 21.53
C GLN A 69 -44.27 39.82 20.17
N GLN A 70 -45.46 40.42 20.08
CA GLN A 70 -46.19 40.55 18.81
C GLN A 70 -45.43 41.43 17.80
N VAL A 71 -44.82 42.54 18.24
CA VAL A 71 -44.01 43.43 17.38
C VAL A 71 -42.77 42.70 16.86
N ARG A 72 -42.04 41.95 17.69
CA ARG A 72 -40.89 41.11 17.27
C ARG A 72 -41.30 40.04 16.24
N ALA A 73 -42.43 39.38 16.45
CA ALA A 73 -42.92 38.34 15.54
C ALA A 73 -43.38 38.91 14.18
N ASN A 74 -44.06 40.05 14.18
CA ASN A 74 -44.67 40.62 12.99
C ASN A 74 -43.70 41.49 12.17
N SER A 75 -42.85 42.29 12.82
CA SER A 75 -41.89 43.16 12.12
C SER A 75 -40.88 42.36 11.30
N LEU A 76 -40.55 42.84 10.10
CA LEU A 76 -39.53 42.24 9.24
C LEU A 76 -38.12 42.65 9.69
N GLU A 77 -37.91 43.92 10.03
CA GLU A 77 -36.61 44.47 10.45
C GLU A 77 -35.99 43.70 11.64
N LEU A 78 -36.77 43.41 12.70
CA LEU A 78 -36.26 42.68 13.85
C LEU A 78 -35.95 41.21 13.52
N ARG A 79 -36.78 40.56 12.70
CA ARG A 79 -36.53 39.19 12.23
C ARG A 79 -35.28 39.11 11.34
N GLU A 80 -35.06 40.10 10.48
CA GLU A 80 -33.84 40.19 9.67
C GLU A 80 -32.61 40.46 10.53
N LEU A 81 -32.70 41.37 11.51
CA LEU A 81 -31.63 41.60 12.48
C LEU A 81 -31.31 40.31 13.26
N GLU A 82 -32.30 39.63 13.82
CA GLU A 82 -32.11 38.35 14.50
C GLU A 82 -31.47 37.30 13.60
N ARG A 83 -31.86 37.20 12.32
CA ARG A 83 -31.25 36.26 11.36
C ARG A 83 -29.79 36.62 11.09
N LYS A 84 -29.46 37.90 10.92
CA LYS A 84 -28.07 38.37 10.79
C LYS A 84 -27.25 38.09 12.05
N LEU A 85 -27.79 38.32 13.24
CA LEU A 85 -27.12 38.02 14.51
C LEU A 85 -26.92 36.50 14.72
N LYS A 86 -27.91 35.66 14.37
CA LYS A 86 -27.78 34.20 14.39
C LYS A 86 -26.69 33.70 13.42
N TYR A 87 -26.64 34.27 12.21
CA TYR A 87 -25.58 33.99 11.24
C TYR A 87 -24.19 34.41 11.73
N ALA A 88 -24.08 35.55 12.42
CA ALA A 88 -22.86 36.02 13.05
C ALA A 88 -22.34 35.06 14.14
N TYR A 89 -23.24 34.53 14.98
CA TYR A 89 -22.89 33.50 15.96
C TYR A 89 -22.40 32.21 15.28
N MET A 90 -23.10 31.76 14.24
CA MET A 90 -22.70 30.58 13.46
C MET A 90 -21.32 30.75 12.80
N ASN A 91 -20.99 31.93 12.28
CA ASN A 91 -19.66 32.22 11.74
C ASN A 91 -18.59 32.24 12.84
N LYS A 92 -18.86 32.88 13.99
CA LYS A 92 -17.95 32.88 15.15
C LYS A 92 -17.68 31.45 15.66
N GLU A 93 -18.70 30.62 15.71
CA GLU A 93 -18.59 29.21 16.10
C GLU A 93 -17.80 28.41 15.05
N ARG A 94 -18.08 28.61 13.75
CA ARG A 94 -17.34 27.99 12.65
C ARG A 94 -15.85 28.32 12.72
N ASP A 95 -15.49 29.58 12.97
CA ASP A 95 -14.09 29.99 13.03
C ASP A 95 -13.38 29.42 14.27
N ALA A 96 -14.09 29.29 15.40
CA ALA A 96 -13.60 28.55 16.55
C ALA A 96 -13.38 27.05 16.23
N GLN A 97 -14.32 26.38 15.56
CA GLN A 97 -14.17 24.99 15.11
C GLN A 97 -13.03 24.82 14.08
N MET A 98 -12.79 25.81 13.22
CA MET A 98 -11.66 25.79 12.28
C MET A 98 -10.32 25.97 13.00
N ALA A 99 -10.26 26.83 14.02
CA ALA A 99 -9.08 26.98 14.86
C ALA A 99 -8.79 25.71 15.69
N GLU A 100 -9.83 25.09 16.25
CA GLU A 100 -9.73 23.80 16.96
C GLU A 100 -9.23 22.68 16.04
N LYS A 101 -9.83 22.52 14.85
CA LYS A 101 -9.37 21.54 13.84
C LYS A 101 -7.93 21.79 13.40
N LYS A 102 -7.51 23.05 13.28
CA LYS A 102 -6.12 23.39 12.96
C LYS A 102 -5.19 23.00 14.12
N ALA A 103 -5.53 23.36 15.36
CA ALA A 103 -4.73 22.99 16.53
C ALA A 103 -4.59 21.47 16.66
N PHE A 104 -5.68 20.71 16.47
CA PHE A 104 -5.67 19.25 16.43
C PHE A 104 -4.81 18.67 15.30
N TYR A 105 -4.84 19.29 14.11
CA TYR A 105 -3.97 18.88 12.99
C TYR A 105 -2.50 19.17 13.28
N ASP A 106 -2.18 20.34 13.82
CA ASP A 106 -0.82 20.76 14.19
C ASP A 106 -0.26 19.89 15.36
N GLU A 107 -1.12 19.42 16.27
CA GLU A 107 -0.77 18.45 17.32
C GLU A 107 -0.56 17.03 16.74
N LYS A 108 -1.46 16.57 15.88
CA LYS A 108 -1.32 15.27 15.20
C LYS A 108 -0.06 15.21 14.34
N LEU A 109 0.29 16.29 13.64
CA LEU A 109 1.51 16.36 12.84
C LEU A 109 2.77 16.20 13.70
N LYS A 110 2.83 16.85 14.87
CA LYS A 110 3.95 16.68 15.82
C LYS A 110 4.05 15.24 16.31
N TRP A 111 2.93 14.61 16.62
CA TRP A 111 2.90 13.21 17.04
C TRP A 111 3.33 12.23 15.92
N GLU A 112 2.94 12.52 14.67
CA GLU A 112 3.43 11.77 13.50
C GLU A 112 4.92 11.99 13.26
N ASP A 113 5.44 13.21 13.46
CA ASP A 113 6.88 13.53 13.40
C ASP A 113 7.69 12.87 14.53
N GLU A 114 7.14 12.79 15.75
CA GLU A 114 7.73 12.09 16.90
C GLU A 114 7.85 10.58 16.62
N ILE A 115 6.76 9.94 16.17
CA ILE A 115 6.80 8.53 15.76
C ILE A 115 7.76 8.31 14.59
N ALA A 116 7.81 9.23 13.61
CA ALA A 116 8.73 9.13 12.49
C ALA A 116 10.20 9.31 12.92
N GLN A 117 10.48 9.93 14.06
CA GLN A 117 11.82 9.98 14.67
C GLN A 117 12.13 8.67 15.39
N GLU A 118 11.24 8.18 16.27
CA GLU A 118 11.40 6.90 16.97
C GLU A 118 11.63 5.73 15.99
N MET A 119 10.82 5.65 14.93
CA MET A 119 10.94 4.62 13.90
C MET A 119 12.25 4.71 13.10
N LYS A 120 12.82 5.91 12.93
CA LYS A 120 14.15 6.09 12.32
C LYS A 120 15.25 5.66 13.26
N GLU A 121 15.18 6.03 14.54
CA GLU A 121 16.17 5.59 15.53
C GLU A 121 16.22 4.07 15.65
N GLU A 122 15.06 3.39 15.70
CA GLU A 122 15.01 1.93 15.72
C GLU A 122 15.53 1.31 14.41
N HIS A 123 15.23 1.90 13.26
CA HIS A 123 15.79 1.44 11.98
C HIS A 123 17.33 1.60 11.93
N ASP A 124 17.86 2.74 12.39
CA ASP A 124 19.29 3.01 12.44
C ASP A 124 20.00 2.08 13.44
N ARG A 125 19.37 1.74 14.57
CA ARG A 125 19.87 0.73 15.52
C ARG A 125 19.96 -0.65 14.86
N LEU A 126 18.89 -1.10 14.19
CA LEU A 126 18.89 -2.37 13.46
C LEU A 126 19.95 -2.41 12.36
N MET A 127 20.09 -1.34 11.57
CA MET A 127 21.14 -1.21 10.56
C MET A 127 22.56 -1.30 11.15
N GLN A 128 22.80 -0.69 12.32
CA GLN A 128 24.08 -0.80 13.04
C GLN A 128 24.34 -2.22 13.54
N GLU A 129 23.31 -2.93 14.04
CA GLU A 129 23.43 -4.33 14.47
C GLU A 129 23.70 -5.27 13.28
N GLU A 130 23.04 -5.08 12.14
CA GLU A 130 23.29 -5.83 10.91
C GLU A 130 24.71 -5.61 10.38
N LEU A 131 25.17 -4.35 10.30
CA LEU A 131 26.55 -4.01 9.95
C LEU A 131 27.56 -4.65 10.91
N ALA A 132 27.31 -4.63 12.23
CA ALA A 132 28.16 -5.28 13.22
C ALA A 132 28.14 -6.81 13.12
N ALA A 133 27.03 -7.42 12.69
CA ALA A 133 26.94 -8.86 12.43
C ALA A 133 27.65 -9.24 11.12
N GLU A 134 27.56 -8.43 10.07
CA GLU A 134 28.27 -8.64 8.82
C GLU A 134 29.79 -8.48 9.00
N MET A 135 30.23 -7.46 9.75
CA MET A 135 31.64 -7.29 10.11
C MET A 135 32.19 -8.51 10.88
N ARG A 136 31.42 -9.08 11.81
CA ARG A 136 31.78 -10.33 12.51
C ARG A 136 31.91 -11.52 11.54
N ARG A 137 30.92 -11.73 10.66
CA ARG A 137 30.98 -12.77 9.61
C ARG A 137 32.17 -12.59 8.67
N ASN A 138 32.53 -11.35 8.34
CA ASN A 138 33.68 -11.07 7.48
C ASN A 138 35.01 -11.31 8.21
N GLN A 139 35.10 -11.00 9.51
CA GLN A 139 36.24 -11.40 10.35
C GLN A 139 36.37 -12.93 10.42
N GLU A 140 35.27 -13.66 10.64
CA GLU A 140 35.26 -15.14 10.64
C GLU A 140 35.75 -15.72 9.30
N LYS A 141 35.27 -15.19 8.17
CA LYS A 141 35.77 -15.57 6.83
C LYS A 141 37.27 -15.31 6.68
N ILE A 142 37.78 -14.16 7.13
CA ILE A 142 39.20 -13.82 7.05
C ILE A 142 40.03 -14.81 7.89
N MET A 143 39.60 -15.14 9.11
CA MET A 143 40.27 -16.13 9.95
C MET A 143 40.27 -17.52 9.30
N TYR A 144 39.13 -17.93 8.73
CA TYR A 144 39.01 -19.20 8.01
C TYR A 144 39.92 -19.26 6.76
N HIS A 145 40.00 -18.18 5.98
CA HIS A 145 40.95 -18.09 4.86
C HIS A 145 42.41 -18.21 5.34
N GLN A 146 42.80 -17.52 6.41
CA GLN A 146 44.13 -17.64 6.99
C GLN A 146 44.45 -19.05 7.51
N GLU A 147 43.45 -19.82 7.94
CA GLU A 147 43.62 -21.23 8.31
C GLU A 147 43.77 -22.15 7.09
N LEU A 148 43.01 -21.90 6.02
CA LEU A 148 43.18 -22.60 4.73
C LEU A 148 44.55 -22.33 4.11
N ASP A 149 45.02 -21.08 4.13
CA ASP A 149 46.34 -20.70 3.59
C ASP A 149 47.45 -21.43 4.35
N LYS A 150 47.38 -21.52 5.68
CA LYS A 150 48.31 -22.32 6.50
C LYS A 150 48.25 -23.82 6.17
N GLN A 151 47.08 -24.36 5.87
CA GLN A 151 46.95 -25.76 5.45
C GLN A 151 47.59 -25.99 4.07
N LEU A 152 47.46 -25.04 3.13
CA LEU A 152 48.12 -25.08 1.83
C LEU A 152 49.64 -24.99 1.99
N GLU A 153 50.16 -24.03 2.77
CA GLU A 153 51.58 -23.92 3.11
C GLU A 153 52.12 -25.23 3.72
N GLU A 154 51.38 -25.85 4.64
CA GLU A 154 51.80 -27.11 5.25
C GLU A 154 51.81 -28.28 4.24
N GLN A 155 50.85 -28.32 3.31
CA GLN A 155 50.85 -29.29 2.21
C GLN A 155 52.01 -29.06 1.23
N GLU A 156 52.29 -27.82 0.85
CA GLU A 156 53.44 -27.49 0.00
C GLU A 156 54.76 -27.86 0.68
N ARG A 157 54.91 -27.56 1.98
CA ARG A 157 56.08 -27.97 2.76
C ARG A 157 56.21 -29.49 2.88
N LYS A 158 55.10 -30.24 2.95
CA LYS A 158 55.11 -31.71 2.88
C LYS A 158 55.56 -32.21 1.50
N LYS A 159 55.08 -31.59 0.40
CA LYS A 159 55.55 -31.89 -0.97
C LYS A 159 57.04 -31.59 -1.15
N GLN A 160 57.52 -30.46 -0.65
CA GLN A 160 58.94 -30.08 -0.69
C GLN A 160 59.81 -31.12 0.03
N LYS A 161 59.43 -31.52 1.26
CA LYS A 161 60.13 -32.58 2.00
C LYS A 161 60.14 -33.92 1.28
N ALA A 162 58.99 -34.37 0.76
CA ALA A 162 58.91 -35.61 -0.01
C ALA A 162 59.76 -35.54 -1.30
N TYR A 163 59.88 -34.37 -1.91
CA TYR A 163 60.76 -34.15 -3.06
C TYR A 163 62.25 -34.14 -2.68
N GLU A 164 62.63 -33.56 -1.53
CA GLU A 164 63.99 -33.68 -0.98
C GLU A 164 64.35 -35.14 -0.65
N GLU A 165 63.43 -35.90 -0.06
CA GLU A 165 63.59 -37.32 0.23
C GLU A 165 63.74 -38.13 -1.07
N PHE A 166 62.85 -37.92 -2.05
CA PHE A 166 62.95 -38.52 -3.38
C PHE A 166 64.29 -38.19 -4.07
N LEU A 167 64.80 -36.96 -3.97
CA LEU A 167 66.11 -36.60 -4.53
C LEU A 167 67.26 -37.34 -3.82
N ARG A 168 67.19 -37.53 -2.51
CA ARG A 168 68.19 -38.33 -1.75
C ARG A 168 68.13 -39.81 -2.14
N GLU A 169 66.93 -40.39 -2.22
CA GLU A 169 66.74 -41.76 -2.69
C GLU A 169 67.25 -41.94 -4.12
N LYS A 170 66.93 -41.00 -5.03
CA LYS A 170 67.38 -41.01 -6.41
C LYS A 170 68.92 -40.94 -6.52
N LEU A 171 69.58 -40.11 -5.72
CA LEU A 171 71.06 -40.09 -5.65
C LEU A 171 71.64 -41.40 -5.10
N MET A 172 71.00 -42.00 -4.10
CA MET A 172 71.41 -43.29 -3.54
C MET A 172 71.22 -44.45 -4.54
N ILE A 173 70.12 -44.44 -5.29
CA ILE A 173 69.86 -45.38 -6.38
C ILE A 173 70.87 -45.18 -7.52
N ASP A 174 71.15 -43.94 -7.94
CA ASP A 174 72.18 -43.64 -8.94
C ASP A 174 73.56 -44.16 -8.49
N GLU A 175 73.90 -44.07 -7.19
CA GLU A 175 75.14 -44.64 -6.64
C GLU A 175 75.16 -46.18 -6.64
N ILE A 176 74.03 -46.83 -6.30
CA ILE A 176 73.89 -48.29 -6.37
C ILE A 176 74.01 -48.77 -7.81
N VAL A 177 73.34 -48.11 -8.76
CA VAL A 177 73.41 -48.42 -10.20
C VAL A 177 74.84 -48.24 -10.71
N ARG A 178 75.55 -47.18 -10.28
CA ARG A 178 76.97 -47.00 -10.63
C ARG A 178 77.83 -48.15 -10.11
N LYS A 179 77.64 -48.57 -8.85
CA LYS A 179 78.35 -49.73 -8.27
C LYS A 179 78.06 -51.02 -9.01
N ILE A 180 76.82 -51.26 -9.43
CA ILE A 180 76.46 -52.42 -10.25
C ILE A 180 77.19 -52.39 -11.59
N TYR A 181 77.24 -51.25 -12.28
CA TYR A 181 78.01 -51.12 -13.52
C TYR A 181 79.53 -51.32 -13.31
N GLU A 182 80.09 -50.76 -12.25
CA GLU A 182 81.50 -50.96 -11.85
C GLU A 182 81.79 -52.46 -11.57
N GLU A 183 80.91 -53.16 -10.83
CA GLU A 183 81.01 -54.59 -10.55
C GLU A 183 80.85 -55.46 -11.82
N ASP A 184 79.91 -55.11 -12.70
CA ASP A 184 79.68 -55.77 -14.01
C ASP A 184 80.90 -55.64 -14.93
N GLU A 185 81.54 -54.47 -14.99
CA GLU A 185 82.78 -54.28 -15.75
C GLU A 185 83.94 -55.10 -15.16
N MET A 186 84.09 -55.09 -13.84
CA MET A 186 85.09 -55.92 -13.15
C MET A 186 84.85 -57.41 -13.34
N GLU A 187 83.60 -57.87 -13.39
CA GLU A 187 83.26 -59.27 -13.67
C GLU A 187 83.53 -59.63 -15.14
N LYS A 188 83.21 -58.73 -16.10
CA LYS A 188 83.56 -58.90 -17.52
C LYS A 188 85.07 -58.98 -17.72
N GLN A 189 85.86 -58.13 -17.06
CA GLN A 189 87.32 -58.19 -17.09
C GLN A 189 87.84 -59.53 -16.54
N ARG A 190 87.38 -59.95 -15.34
CA ARG A 190 87.72 -61.26 -14.76
C ARG A 190 87.33 -62.45 -15.64
N LYS A 191 86.23 -62.36 -16.39
CA LYS A 191 85.82 -63.38 -17.38
C LYS A 191 86.78 -63.40 -18.58
N LEU A 192 87.15 -62.23 -19.11
CA LEU A 192 88.11 -62.12 -20.21
C LEU A 192 89.50 -62.63 -19.82
N ASP A 193 89.97 -62.34 -18.62
CA ASP A 193 91.28 -62.81 -18.16
C ASP A 193 91.31 -64.33 -17.97
N LYS A 194 90.26 -64.94 -17.41
CA LYS A 194 90.11 -66.42 -17.38
C LYS A 194 90.05 -67.05 -18.77
N VAL A 195 89.43 -66.38 -19.75
CA VAL A 195 89.45 -66.82 -21.16
C VAL A 195 90.85 -66.73 -21.76
N ARG A 196 91.61 -65.67 -21.46
CA ARG A 196 93.02 -65.55 -21.88
C ARG A 196 93.89 -66.63 -21.26
N GLU A 197 93.77 -66.86 -19.95
CA GLU A 197 94.49 -67.92 -19.24
C GLU A 197 94.23 -69.30 -19.85
N THR A 198 92.95 -69.66 -20.05
CA THR A 198 92.57 -70.92 -20.70
C THR A 198 93.03 -71.01 -22.16
N GLN A 199 93.01 -69.91 -22.92
CA GLN A 199 93.60 -69.86 -24.27
C GLN A 199 95.12 -70.10 -24.24
N THR A 200 95.86 -69.48 -23.32
CA THR A 200 97.31 -69.72 -23.20
C THR A 200 97.63 -71.18 -22.84
N TYR A 201 96.89 -71.79 -21.91
CA TYR A 201 97.04 -73.21 -21.60
C TYR A 201 96.72 -74.12 -22.80
N ILE A 202 95.69 -73.80 -23.60
CA ILE A 202 95.36 -74.55 -24.81
C ILE A 202 96.47 -74.40 -25.87
N GLU A 203 97.03 -73.21 -26.05
CA GLU A 203 98.14 -73.00 -26.98
C GLU A 203 99.41 -73.75 -26.58
N GLU A 204 99.75 -73.74 -25.29
CA GLU A 204 100.88 -74.51 -24.75
C GLU A 204 100.67 -76.00 -24.98
N TYR A 205 99.49 -76.52 -24.64
CA TYR A 205 99.13 -77.92 -24.89
C TYR A 205 99.19 -78.30 -26.38
N ILE A 206 98.76 -77.42 -27.29
CA ILE A 206 98.88 -77.64 -28.75
C ILE A 206 100.36 -77.67 -29.18
N LYS A 207 101.20 -76.78 -28.64
CA LYS A 207 102.66 -76.76 -28.92
C LYS A 207 103.32 -78.05 -28.44
N GLU A 208 103.02 -78.50 -27.22
CA GLU A 208 103.51 -79.78 -26.69
C GLU A 208 103.04 -80.98 -27.53
N GLN A 209 101.76 -81.04 -27.89
CA GLN A 209 101.21 -82.11 -28.72
C GLN A 209 101.80 -82.11 -30.15
N ALA A 210 102.14 -80.94 -30.70
CA ALA A 210 102.83 -80.83 -31.98
C ALA A 210 104.29 -81.33 -31.89
N MET A 211 105.01 -80.99 -30.82
CA MET A 211 106.36 -81.50 -30.55
C MET A 211 106.36 -83.03 -30.33
N TRP A 212 105.37 -83.56 -29.63
CA TRP A 212 105.18 -85.01 -29.47
C TRP A 212 104.88 -85.69 -30.81
N ARG A 213 103.94 -85.16 -31.61
CA ARG A 213 103.64 -85.67 -32.96
C ARG A 213 104.86 -85.65 -33.88
N ARG A 214 105.70 -84.62 -33.79
CA ARG A 214 106.93 -84.52 -34.57
C ARG A 214 107.93 -85.62 -34.20
N LYS A 215 108.24 -85.80 -32.91
CA LYS A 215 109.10 -86.89 -32.43
C LYS A 215 108.58 -88.26 -32.88
N LYS A 216 107.27 -88.52 -32.73
CA LYS A 216 106.70 -89.82 -33.15
C LYS A 216 106.74 -90.05 -34.66
N LYS A 217 106.70 -88.98 -35.47
CA LYS A 217 106.87 -89.06 -36.92
C LYS A 217 108.33 -89.34 -37.31
N GLU A 218 109.29 -88.70 -36.64
CA GLU A 218 110.72 -88.95 -36.84
C GLU A 218 111.06 -90.42 -36.51
N GLU A 219 110.54 -90.97 -35.40
CA GLU A 219 110.66 -92.41 -35.06
C GLU A 219 110.04 -93.34 -36.14
N MET A 220 108.81 -93.06 -36.59
CA MET A 220 108.17 -93.85 -37.66
C MET A 220 108.90 -93.75 -39.01
N GLU A 221 109.56 -92.63 -39.32
CA GLU A 221 110.35 -92.48 -40.55
C GLU A 221 111.67 -93.27 -40.52
N GLU A 222 112.18 -93.61 -39.34
CA GLU A 222 113.32 -94.54 -39.19
C GLU A 222 112.87 -96.01 -39.27
N GLU A 223 111.71 -96.35 -38.71
CA GLU A 223 111.13 -97.70 -38.83
C GLU A 223 110.69 -97.99 -40.28
N ASN A 224 109.99 -97.05 -40.94
CA ASN A 224 109.55 -97.21 -42.33
C ASN A 224 110.71 -97.30 -43.33
N ARG A 225 111.86 -96.69 -43.06
CA ARG A 225 113.06 -96.87 -43.91
C ARG A 225 113.52 -98.33 -43.91
N LYS A 226 113.58 -98.97 -42.74
CA LYS A 226 113.93 -100.40 -42.60
C LYS A 226 112.87 -101.32 -43.23
N ILE A 227 111.59 -100.92 -43.20
CA ILE A 227 110.49 -101.68 -43.83
C ILE A 227 110.53 -101.57 -45.36
N MET A 228 110.81 -100.39 -45.94
CA MET A 228 110.91 -100.24 -47.41
C MET A 228 112.07 -101.05 -48.01
N GLU A 229 113.20 -101.15 -47.32
CA GLU A 229 114.32 -102.01 -47.72
C GLU A 229 113.91 -103.50 -47.77
N PHE A 230 113.02 -103.93 -46.88
CA PHE A 230 112.47 -105.29 -46.87
C PHE A 230 111.35 -105.51 -47.91
N ALA A 231 110.48 -104.51 -48.14
CA ALA A 231 109.34 -104.61 -49.05
C ALA A 231 109.76 -104.69 -50.53
N ASN A 232 110.79 -103.95 -50.96
CA ASN A 232 111.35 -104.04 -52.32
C ASN A 232 111.86 -105.46 -52.66
N MET A 233 112.27 -106.24 -51.66
CA MET A 233 112.71 -107.65 -51.82
C MET A 233 111.54 -108.66 -51.94
N GLN A 234 110.29 -108.20 -51.75
CA GLN A 234 109.08 -109.01 -51.91
C GLN A 234 108.28 -108.65 -53.16
N GLN A 235 108.10 -107.36 -53.50
CA GLN A 235 107.30 -106.98 -54.68
C GLN A 235 107.82 -107.57 -56.01
N GLN A 236 109.14 -107.75 -56.14
CA GLN A 236 109.76 -108.45 -57.28
C GLN A 236 109.33 -109.93 -57.44
N ARG A 237 108.52 -110.49 -56.54
CA ARG A 237 107.95 -111.85 -56.63
C ARG A 237 106.43 -111.90 -56.84
N GLU A 238 105.70 -110.80 -56.66
CA GLU A 238 104.23 -110.80 -56.75
C GLU A 238 103.69 -110.33 -58.12
N ASP A 239 104.38 -109.42 -58.80
CA ASP A 239 103.90 -108.84 -60.07
C ASP A 239 103.73 -109.88 -61.20
N ASP A 240 104.42 -111.03 -61.11
CA ASP A 240 104.28 -112.16 -62.05
C ASP A 240 102.92 -112.90 -61.95
N TRP A 241 102.11 -112.66 -60.91
CA TRP A 241 100.90 -113.46 -60.62
C TRP A 241 99.56 -112.84 -61.03
N MET A 242 99.39 -111.52 -60.86
CA MET A 242 98.06 -110.87 -60.84
C MET A 242 97.37 -110.65 -62.20
N ALA A 243 98.02 -110.93 -63.33
CA ALA A 243 97.56 -110.52 -64.67
C ALA A 243 96.33 -111.30 -65.23
N LYS A 244 95.68 -112.21 -64.48
CA LYS A 244 94.78 -113.24 -65.06
C LYS A 244 93.27 -113.17 -64.75
N VAL A 245 92.77 -112.23 -63.92
CA VAL A 245 91.47 -112.43 -63.22
C VAL A 245 90.27 -111.56 -63.71
N ARG A 246 90.47 -110.46 -64.44
CA ARG A 246 89.51 -109.32 -64.45
C ARG A 246 88.20 -109.38 -65.26
N ASP A 247 87.82 -110.48 -65.93
CA ASP A 247 87.01 -110.40 -67.17
C ASP A 247 85.46 -110.65 -67.09
N THR A 248 84.80 -110.69 -65.91
CA THR A 248 83.49 -111.43 -65.78
C THR A 248 82.17 -110.72 -65.37
N GLU A 249 82.12 -109.45 -64.93
CA GLU A 249 81.06 -109.01 -63.96
C GLU A 249 79.76 -108.30 -64.46
N GLU A 250 79.63 -107.87 -65.71
CA GLU A 250 78.98 -106.56 -66.02
C GLU A 250 77.44 -106.41 -66.21
N LYS A 251 76.56 -107.37 -65.85
CA LYS A 251 75.21 -107.46 -66.51
C LYS A 251 74.00 -107.72 -65.59
N LYS A 252 73.12 -106.73 -65.29
CA LYS A 252 71.81 -106.99 -64.58
C LYS A 252 70.60 -106.00 -64.54
N GLN A 253 70.74 -104.67 -64.49
CA GLN A 253 69.75 -103.76 -63.83
C GLN A 253 68.77 -102.96 -64.76
N LYS A 254 67.44 -102.78 -64.45
CA LYS A 254 66.59 -101.70 -65.10
C LYS A 254 65.12 -101.32 -64.67
N VAL A 255 64.33 -102.06 -63.88
CA VAL A 255 62.84 -102.20 -64.08
C VAL A 255 61.83 -101.27 -63.29
N GLN A 256 62.19 -100.17 -62.61
CA GLN A 256 61.48 -99.78 -61.35
C GLN A 256 60.41 -98.62 -61.24
N ASN A 257 60.00 -97.83 -62.26
CA ASN A 257 59.38 -96.48 -62.02
C ASN A 257 57.96 -96.20 -62.63
N MET A 258 56.80 -96.18 -61.90
CA MET A 258 55.48 -95.89 -62.55
C MET A 258 54.16 -95.48 -61.77
N VAL A 259 54.12 -94.97 -60.52
CA VAL A 259 52.89 -95.07 -59.64
C VAL A 259 52.15 -93.78 -59.15
N ALA A 260 52.55 -92.53 -59.46
CA ALA A 260 52.35 -91.40 -58.52
C ALA A 260 51.13 -90.41 -58.61
N GLU A 261 50.10 -90.56 -59.47
CA GLU A 261 49.40 -89.37 -60.05
C GLU A 261 47.93 -89.01 -59.63
N THR A 262 47.32 -89.53 -58.54
CA THR A 262 45.83 -89.57 -58.41
C THR A 262 45.07 -88.66 -57.40
N MET A 263 45.69 -87.78 -56.60
CA MET A 263 45.06 -87.26 -55.35
C MET A 263 44.24 -85.93 -55.37
N GLU A 264 44.17 -85.15 -56.45
CA GLU A 264 43.97 -83.68 -56.33
C GLU A 264 42.53 -83.09 -56.40
N ARG A 265 41.45 -83.89 -56.37
CA ARG A 265 40.10 -83.45 -56.86
C ARG A 265 39.00 -83.01 -55.86
N GLU A 266 39.15 -83.12 -54.53
CA GLU A 266 37.98 -83.00 -53.61
C GLU A 266 37.59 -81.61 -53.07
N GLN A 267 38.45 -80.58 -53.15
CA GLN A 267 38.29 -79.39 -52.27
C GLN A 267 37.20 -78.35 -52.62
N GLN A 268 36.60 -78.36 -53.82
CA GLN A 268 35.83 -77.21 -54.34
C GLN A 268 34.37 -77.05 -53.84
N LYS A 269 33.78 -78.02 -53.11
CA LYS A 269 32.32 -78.05 -52.84
C LYS A 269 31.78 -77.26 -51.63
N ARG A 270 32.61 -76.51 -50.89
CA ARG A 270 32.20 -75.93 -49.59
C ARG A 270 31.78 -74.45 -49.57
N GLN A 271 31.82 -73.72 -50.69
CA GLN A 271 31.73 -72.24 -50.68
C GLN A 271 30.36 -71.62 -51.09
N GLU A 272 29.36 -72.40 -51.50
CA GLU A 272 28.14 -71.85 -52.13
C GLU A 272 26.94 -71.56 -51.19
N GLN A 273 27.02 -71.76 -49.87
CA GLN A 273 25.83 -71.75 -48.99
C GLN A 273 25.55 -70.46 -48.17
N GLU A 274 26.43 -69.46 -48.12
CA GLU A 274 26.29 -68.33 -47.17
C GLU A 274 25.78 -66.99 -47.74
N GLN A 275 25.63 -66.82 -49.06
CA GLN A 275 25.39 -65.49 -49.68
C GLN A 275 23.92 -65.02 -49.84
N ILE A 276 22.90 -65.77 -49.39
CA ILE A 276 21.48 -65.52 -49.79
C ILE A 276 20.60 -64.86 -48.69
N ARG A 277 21.14 -64.43 -47.53
CA ARG A 277 20.30 -64.13 -46.33
C ARG A 277 20.22 -62.69 -45.80
N GLN A 278 20.86 -61.66 -46.39
CA GLN A 278 20.98 -60.35 -45.71
C GLN A 278 20.61 -59.07 -46.48
N GLU A 279 20.19 -59.11 -47.76
CA GLU A 279 20.03 -57.87 -48.57
C GLU A 279 18.59 -57.39 -48.84
N LEU A 280 17.53 -57.99 -48.28
CA LEU A 280 16.13 -57.70 -48.67
C LEU A 280 15.18 -57.14 -47.59
N TYR A 281 15.65 -56.73 -46.40
CA TYR A 281 14.76 -56.36 -45.27
C TYR A 281 14.80 -54.88 -44.85
N LEU A 282 15.71 -54.06 -45.40
CA LEU A 282 16.00 -52.71 -44.89
C LEU A 282 15.37 -51.55 -45.67
N GLU A 283 14.70 -51.80 -46.80
CA GLU A 283 14.29 -50.75 -47.74
C GLU A 283 12.79 -50.37 -47.68
N GLU A 284 11.96 -51.08 -46.90
CA GLU A 284 10.50 -50.84 -46.82
C GLU A 284 10.02 -49.98 -45.64
N GLN A 285 10.85 -49.68 -44.62
CA GLN A 285 10.38 -48.94 -43.42
C GLN A 285 10.54 -47.40 -43.47
N GLU A 286 11.41 -46.82 -44.31
CA GLU A 286 11.72 -45.38 -44.20
C GLU A 286 10.72 -44.40 -44.87
N GLU A 287 9.82 -44.83 -45.76
CA GLU A 287 8.90 -43.92 -46.49
C GLU A 287 7.58 -43.59 -45.74
N MET A 288 7.15 -44.39 -44.77
CA MET A 288 5.80 -44.27 -44.17
C MET A 288 5.68 -43.24 -43.04
N GLU A 289 6.76 -42.88 -42.33
CA GLU A 289 6.69 -41.97 -41.18
C GLU A 289 6.65 -40.48 -41.57
N ARG A 290 7.14 -40.08 -42.75
CA ARG A 290 7.42 -38.65 -43.06
C ARG A 290 6.23 -37.77 -43.47
N LYS A 291 4.99 -38.29 -43.59
CA LYS A 291 3.89 -37.56 -44.26
C LYS A 291 2.57 -37.39 -43.49
N LYS A 292 2.40 -37.95 -42.28
CA LYS A 292 1.10 -37.87 -41.56
C LYS A 292 1.04 -36.94 -40.35
N GLU A 293 2.13 -36.74 -39.61
CA GLU A 293 2.06 -35.98 -38.34
C GLU A 293 2.02 -34.45 -38.52
N MET A 294 2.58 -33.89 -39.60
CA MET A 294 2.66 -32.44 -39.82
C MET A 294 1.32 -31.77 -40.18
N ALA A 295 0.31 -32.52 -40.67
CA ALA A 295 -0.89 -31.94 -41.28
C ALA A 295 -2.06 -31.67 -40.30
N GLU A 296 -2.06 -32.25 -39.10
CA GLU A 296 -3.19 -32.11 -38.16
C GLU A 296 -3.04 -30.94 -37.18
N ILE A 297 -1.81 -30.51 -36.88
CA ILE A 297 -1.54 -29.42 -35.93
C ILE A 297 -1.95 -28.04 -36.51
N GLU A 298 -1.78 -27.84 -37.83
CA GLU A 298 -2.06 -26.56 -38.48
C GLU A 298 -3.55 -26.16 -38.43
N LYS A 299 -4.47 -27.14 -38.39
CA LYS A 299 -5.93 -26.88 -38.33
C LYS A 299 -6.37 -26.20 -37.02
N ARG A 300 -5.62 -26.31 -35.92
CA ARG A 300 -5.93 -25.59 -34.66
C ARG A 300 -5.68 -24.08 -34.74
N ILE A 301 -4.88 -23.60 -35.69
CA ILE A 301 -4.59 -22.16 -35.81
C ILE A 301 -5.76 -21.38 -36.43
N ARG A 302 -6.70 -22.04 -37.12
CA ARG A 302 -7.90 -21.39 -37.68
C ARG A 302 -8.88 -20.83 -36.63
N GLN A 303 -8.76 -21.25 -35.36
CA GLN A 303 -9.54 -20.69 -34.25
C GLN A 303 -9.03 -19.31 -33.79
N ARG A 304 -7.94 -18.77 -34.36
CA ARG A 304 -7.54 -17.36 -34.18
C ARG A 304 -8.32 -16.36 -35.06
N LEU A 305 -9.21 -16.83 -35.95
CA LEU A 305 -9.96 -15.97 -36.89
C LEU A 305 -11.37 -15.56 -36.40
N GLU A 306 -11.85 -16.10 -35.28
CA GLU A 306 -13.10 -15.64 -34.64
C GLU A 306 -12.96 -14.27 -33.96
N LEU A 307 -11.73 -13.77 -33.80
CA LEU A 307 -11.40 -12.37 -33.51
C LEU A 307 -11.88 -11.37 -34.60
N ARG A 308 -12.52 -11.86 -35.67
CA ARG A 308 -13.22 -11.05 -36.67
C ARG A 308 -14.70 -10.76 -36.31
N GLN A 309 -15.30 -11.51 -35.38
CA GLN A 309 -16.69 -11.29 -34.94
C GLN A 309 -16.82 -10.07 -33.99
N THR A 310 -15.73 -9.62 -33.36
CA THR A 310 -15.73 -8.47 -32.43
C THR A 310 -15.81 -7.10 -33.10
N TYR A 311 -15.85 -7.04 -34.45
CA TYR A 311 -15.98 -5.79 -35.21
C TYR A 311 -17.42 -5.45 -35.64
N GLU A 312 -18.36 -6.38 -35.59
CA GLU A 312 -19.76 -6.12 -35.99
C GLU A 312 -20.63 -5.64 -34.82
N GLU A 313 -20.30 -6.00 -33.57
CA GLU A 313 -21.06 -5.59 -32.37
C GLU A 313 -20.88 -4.10 -31.99
N GLN A 314 -19.81 -3.44 -32.43
CA GLN A 314 -19.56 -2.02 -32.11
C GLN A 314 -20.33 -1.02 -33.00
N PHE A 315 -20.89 -1.45 -34.13
CA PHE A 315 -21.65 -0.56 -35.02
C PHE A 315 -23.14 -0.46 -34.64
N ALA A 316 -23.70 -1.51 -34.02
CA ALA A 316 -25.11 -1.55 -33.62
C ALA A 316 -25.44 -0.62 -32.42
N MET A 317 -24.51 -0.47 -31.46
CA MET A 317 -24.72 0.38 -30.28
C MET A 317 -24.71 1.90 -30.57
N LYS A 318 -24.36 2.32 -31.79
CA LYS A 318 -24.27 3.75 -32.15
C LYS A 318 -25.50 4.32 -32.90
N ALA A 319 -26.44 3.46 -33.30
CA ALA A 319 -27.65 3.86 -34.02
C ALA A 319 -28.87 4.11 -33.11
N ALA A 320 -28.96 3.43 -31.96
CA ALA A 320 -30.12 3.50 -31.06
C ALA A 320 -30.21 4.81 -30.23
N ALA A 321 -29.16 5.64 -30.21
CA ALA A 321 -29.04 6.79 -29.31
C ALA A 321 -29.53 8.14 -29.90
N GLN A 322 -30.01 8.19 -31.15
CA GLN A 322 -30.33 9.46 -31.84
C GLN A 322 -31.77 9.63 -32.32
N GLN A 323 -32.65 8.63 -32.17
CA GLN A 323 -34.07 8.75 -32.55
C GLN A 323 -35.00 9.10 -31.39
N ALA A 324 -34.67 8.73 -30.14
CA ALA A 324 -35.54 8.97 -28.98
C ALA A 324 -35.67 10.45 -28.54
N LEU A 325 -34.85 11.37 -29.07
CA LEU A 325 -34.82 12.78 -28.65
C LEU A 325 -35.70 13.70 -29.52
N ARG A 326 -36.37 13.20 -30.56
CA ARG A 326 -37.12 14.03 -31.53
C ARG A 326 -38.64 13.95 -31.41
N GLU A 327 -39.17 13.07 -30.57
CA GLU A 327 -40.63 12.83 -30.46
C GLU A 327 -41.29 13.62 -29.31
N GLU A 328 -40.53 14.27 -28.42
CA GLU A 328 -41.09 15.03 -27.28
C GLU A 328 -41.43 16.51 -27.59
N GLU A 329 -40.86 17.13 -28.63
CA GLU A 329 -41.03 18.60 -28.86
C GLU A 329 -42.26 19.00 -29.69
N GLU A 330 -42.87 18.09 -30.48
CA GLU A 330 -43.96 18.47 -31.41
C GLU A 330 -45.36 18.49 -30.76
N ALA A 331 -45.55 17.83 -29.61
CA ALA A 331 -46.85 17.72 -28.94
C ALA A 331 -47.34 19.04 -28.29
N LEU A 332 -46.45 20.01 -28.03
CA LEU A 332 -46.78 21.21 -27.25
C LEU A 332 -47.48 22.32 -28.05
N ARG A 333 -47.57 22.21 -29.39
CA ARG A 333 -47.89 23.33 -30.29
C ARG A 333 -49.35 23.46 -30.73
N GLN A 334 -50.24 22.57 -30.30
CA GLN A 334 -51.63 22.49 -30.80
C GLN A 334 -52.75 22.99 -29.85
N GLN A 335 -52.43 23.48 -28.64
CA GLN A 335 -53.47 23.87 -27.64
C GLN A 335 -53.78 25.37 -27.53
N MET A 336 -53.14 26.27 -28.30
CA MET A 336 -53.22 27.73 -28.06
C MET A 336 -54.17 28.53 -28.99
N LEU A 337 -54.96 27.89 -29.86
CA LEU A 337 -55.77 28.57 -30.90
C LEU A 337 -57.30 28.45 -30.77
N ALA A 338 -57.82 28.01 -29.62
CA ALA A 338 -59.25 27.67 -29.46
C ALA A 338 -60.05 28.54 -28.46
N ARG A 339 -59.52 29.68 -27.99
CA ARG A 339 -60.10 30.39 -26.81
C ARG A 339 -60.37 31.91 -26.95
N LEU A 340 -60.40 32.45 -28.16
CA LEU A 340 -60.52 33.90 -28.42
C LEU A 340 -61.69 34.30 -29.34
N ALA A 341 -62.76 33.49 -29.40
CA ALA A 341 -63.83 33.66 -30.41
C ALA A 341 -65.28 33.77 -29.86
N GLU A 342 -65.49 33.83 -28.54
CA GLU A 342 -66.86 33.74 -27.96
C GLU A 342 -67.37 34.98 -27.19
N GLU A 343 -66.57 36.02 -26.90
CA GLU A 343 -66.98 37.07 -25.95
C GLU A 343 -67.52 38.39 -26.57
N ASP A 344 -67.28 38.68 -27.86
CA ASP A 344 -67.59 40.00 -28.48
C ASP A 344 -68.96 40.09 -29.19
N ARG A 345 -70.06 39.56 -28.62
CA ARG A 345 -71.38 39.56 -29.33
C ARG A 345 -72.66 39.88 -28.56
N ILE A 346 -72.61 40.27 -27.28
CA ILE A 346 -73.83 40.55 -26.49
C ILE A 346 -73.73 41.88 -25.73
N GLU A 347 -73.63 43.01 -26.44
CA GLU A 347 -73.58 44.35 -25.80
C GLU A 347 -74.58 45.42 -26.33
N GLU A 348 -75.22 45.23 -27.50
CA GLU A 348 -75.90 46.36 -28.19
C GLU A 348 -77.43 46.55 -27.95
N LEU A 349 -78.12 45.69 -27.21
CA LEU A 349 -79.60 45.75 -27.09
C LEU A 349 -80.17 46.31 -25.76
N ASN A 350 -79.52 47.34 -25.18
CA ASN A 350 -79.97 47.94 -23.91
C ASN A 350 -80.00 49.49 -23.86
N ALA A 351 -80.06 50.18 -25.01
CA ALA A 351 -79.94 51.64 -25.08
C ALA A 351 -81.23 52.45 -24.83
N GLN A 352 -82.40 52.01 -25.33
CA GLN A 352 -83.58 52.90 -25.43
C GLN A 352 -84.46 53.02 -24.16
N ARG A 353 -84.44 52.03 -23.25
CA ARG A 353 -85.16 52.14 -21.95
C ARG A 353 -84.58 53.20 -21.00
N ARG A 354 -83.44 53.83 -21.36
CA ARG A 354 -82.66 54.71 -20.48
C ARG A 354 -83.28 56.10 -20.26
N ARG A 355 -83.86 56.75 -21.29
CA ARG A 355 -84.11 58.21 -21.27
C ARG A 355 -85.25 58.71 -20.38
N MET A 356 -86.36 57.99 -20.21
CA MET A 356 -87.49 58.51 -19.42
C MET A 356 -87.31 58.31 -17.90
N LYS A 357 -86.67 57.21 -17.48
CA LYS A 357 -86.28 57.04 -16.06
C LYS A 357 -85.23 58.06 -15.59
N GLN A 358 -84.49 58.72 -16.50
CA GLN A 358 -83.41 59.65 -16.15
C GLN A 358 -83.87 60.95 -15.49
N LEU A 359 -85.10 61.44 -15.72
CA LEU A 359 -85.53 62.75 -15.20
C LEU A 359 -86.09 62.69 -13.78
N GLU A 360 -86.88 61.67 -13.46
CA GLU A 360 -87.30 61.39 -12.07
C GLU A 360 -86.12 60.84 -11.26
N HIS A 361 -85.23 60.02 -11.86
CA HIS A 361 -83.94 59.76 -11.23
C HIS A 361 -83.20 61.06 -10.97
N LYS A 362 -83.08 62.04 -11.89
CA LYS A 362 -82.28 63.24 -11.64
C LYS A 362 -82.59 63.97 -10.34
N LYS A 363 -83.87 64.19 -9.99
CA LYS A 363 -84.23 64.87 -8.72
C LYS A 363 -84.01 64.00 -7.48
N ALA A 364 -84.42 62.72 -7.52
CA ALA A 364 -84.10 61.79 -6.44
C ALA A 364 -82.58 61.59 -6.29
N VAL A 365 -81.84 61.64 -7.40
CA VAL A 365 -80.38 61.60 -7.47
C VAL A 365 -79.77 62.91 -6.97
N GLU A 366 -80.42 64.06 -7.05
CA GLU A 366 -79.94 65.31 -6.45
C GLU A 366 -80.05 65.28 -4.91
N GLU A 367 -81.18 64.86 -4.34
CA GLU A 367 -81.27 64.61 -2.87
C GLU A 367 -80.30 63.50 -2.43
N ILE A 368 -80.26 62.37 -3.15
CA ILE A 368 -79.28 61.30 -2.90
C ILE A 368 -77.86 61.82 -3.09
N LEU A 369 -77.56 62.77 -3.99
CA LEU A 369 -76.23 63.37 -4.15
C LEU A 369 -75.88 64.32 -3.02
N GLU A 370 -76.83 65.08 -2.48
CA GLU A 370 -76.58 65.95 -1.32
C GLU A 370 -76.39 65.14 -0.05
N ASP A 371 -77.22 64.14 0.22
CA ASP A 371 -77.04 63.25 1.36
C ASP A 371 -75.81 62.35 1.18
N ARG A 372 -75.50 61.90 -0.05
CA ARG A 372 -74.24 61.21 -0.35
C ARG A 372 -73.03 62.13 -0.31
N ARG A 373 -73.17 63.45 -0.49
CA ARG A 373 -72.10 64.43 -0.24
C ARG A 373 -71.89 64.62 1.26
N LYS A 374 -72.95 64.72 2.07
CA LYS A 374 -72.86 64.78 3.54
C LYS A 374 -72.26 63.49 4.11
N GLN A 375 -72.73 62.33 3.65
CA GLN A 375 -72.16 61.02 3.99
C GLN A 375 -70.71 60.92 3.52
N PHE A 376 -70.39 61.29 2.27
CA PHE A 376 -69.02 61.28 1.78
C PHE A 376 -68.10 62.20 2.59
N ILE A 377 -68.55 63.38 3.02
CA ILE A 377 -67.77 64.27 3.89
C ILE A 377 -67.57 63.63 5.27
N ALA A 378 -68.64 63.14 5.90
CA ALA A 378 -68.55 62.48 7.21
C ALA A 378 -67.70 61.19 7.19
N ASP A 379 -67.79 60.42 6.11
CA ASP A 379 -66.96 59.23 5.89
C ASP A 379 -65.52 59.61 5.50
N LYS A 380 -65.29 60.77 4.87
CA LYS A 380 -63.95 61.32 4.63
C LYS A 380 -63.29 61.81 5.91
N GLU A 381 -64.06 62.47 6.78
CA GLU A 381 -63.62 62.92 8.11
C GLU A 381 -63.28 61.70 8.97
N ARG A 382 -64.16 60.69 9.03
CA ARG A 382 -63.87 59.39 9.67
C ARG A 382 -62.65 58.69 9.07
N GLU A 383 -62.52 58.64 7.74
CA GLU A 383 -61.35 58.04 7.07
C GLU A 383 -60.06 58.80 7.44
N VAL A 384 -60.11 60.13 7.58
CA VAL A 384 -58.96 60.93 8.02
C VAL A 384 -58.63 60.66 9.49
N GLU A 385 -59.63 60.62 10.38
CA GLU A 385 -59.45 60.27 11.79
C GLU A 385 -58.90 58.85 11.96
N GLU A 386 -59.43 57.86 11.24
CA GLU A 386 -58.93 56.49 11.23
C GLU A 386 -57.49 56.42 10.72
N ARG A 387 -57.16 57.11 9.61
CA ARG A 387 -55.79 57.21 9.10
C ARG A 387 -54.84 57.90 10.08
N GLU A 388 -55.29 58.90 10.83
CA GLU A 388 -54.48 59.53 11.89
C GLU A 388 -54.24 58.59 13.07
N LEU A 389 -55.28 57.86 13.51
CA LEU A 389 -55.16 56.84 14.55
C LEU A 389 -54.24 55.69 14.10
N GLU A 390 -54.32 55.27 12.84
CA GLU A 390 -53.41 54.30 12.25
C GLU A 390 -51.97 54.80 12.17
N LYS A 391 -51.74 56.06 11.74
CA LYS A 391 -50.40 56.68 11.77
C LYS A 391 -49.82 56.69 13.17
N ARG A 392 -50.58 57.15 14.19
CA ARG A 392 -50.12 57.16 15.59
C ARG A 392 -49.83 55.75 16.12
N ARG A 393 -50.63 54.74 15.74
CA ARG A 393 -50.37 53.33 16.04
C ARG A 393 -49.09 52.83 15.35
N GLN A 394 -48.89 53.14 14.07
CA GLN A 394 -47.68 52.80 13.32
C GLN A 394 -46.43 53.49 13.89
N GLU A 395 -46.52 54.75 14.31
CA GLU A 395 -45.44 55.49 14.95
C GLU A 395 -45.07 54.88 16.30
N SER A 396 -46.06 54.50 17.11
CA SER A 396 -45.85 53.78 18.37
C SER A 396 -45.21 52.40 18.14
N ILE A 397 -45.65 51.66 17.12
CA ILE A 397 -45.02 50.39 16.72
C ILE A 397 -43.58 50.61 16.24
N ARG A 398 -43.30 51.65 15.45
CA ARG A 398 -41.94 52.00 15.00
C ARG A 398 -41.02 52.37 16.16
N ALA A 399 -41.50 53.11 17.15
CA ALA A 399 -40.76 53.43 18.37
C ALA A 399 -40.40 52.13 19.13
N ILE A 400 -41.38 51.24 19.34
CA ILE A 400 -41.14 49.93 19.97
C ILE A 400 -40.14 49.08 19.14
N VAL A 401 -40.26 49.07 17.80
CA VAL A 401 -39.29 48.37 16.93
C VAL A 401 -37.87 48.90 17.12
N GLU A 402 -37.69 50.22 17.18
CA GLU A 402 -36.36 50.83 17.32
C GLU A 402 -35.77 50.61 18.73
N GLU A 403 -36.58 50.69 19.79
CA GLU A 403 -36.16 50.27 21.14
C GLU A 403 -35.72 48.80 21.19
N GLU A 404 -36.49 47.90 20.58
CA GLU A 404 -36.16 46.46 20.52
C GLU A 404 -34.92 46.20 19.65
N ARG A 405 -34.72 46.98 18.58
CA ARG A 405 -33.49 46.96 17.76
C ARG A 405 -32.28 47.29 18.64
N GLN A 406 -32.34 48.41 19.36
CA GLN A 406 -31.28 48.88 20.24
C GLN A 406 -31.02 47.92 21.41
N LYS A 407 -32.05 47.27 21.94
CA LYS A 407 -31.91 46.23 22.96
C LYS A 407 -31.17 45.00 22.44
N LEU A 408 -31.55 44.48 21.27
CA LEU A 408 -30.84 43.37 20.61
C LEU A 408 -29.37 43.74 20.31
N LEU A 409 -29.11 44.98 19.88
CA LEU A 409 -27.74 45.47 19.69
C LEU A 409 -26.95 45.43 21.00
N LYS A 410 -27.47 45.97 22.11
CA LYS A 410 -26.79 45.93 23.42
C LYS A 410 -26.49 44.51 23.91
N GLU A 411 -27.42 43.57 23.72
CA GLU A 411 -27.28 42.19 24.20
C GLU A 411 -26.28 41.35 23.39
N HIS A 412 -26.09 41.67 22.10
CA HIS A 412 -25.35 40.85 21.15
C HIS A 412 -24.08 41.49 20.57
N ALA A 413 -23.99 42.81 20.43
CA ALA A 413 -22.87 43.49 19.75
C ALA A 413 -21.51 43.18 20.40
N TRP A 414 -21.42 43.24 21.74
CA TRP A 414 -20.18 42.90 22.46
C TRP A 414 -19.77 41.44 22.24
N LYS A 415 -20.72 40.51 22.26
CA LYS A 415 -20.47 39.06 22.08
C LYS A 415 -20.05 38.72 20.64
N LEU A 416 -20.47 39.54 19.68
CA LEU A 416 -20.20 39.42 18.24
C LEU A 416 -19.18 40.45 17.75
N LEU A 417 -18.38 41.04 18.64
CA LEU A 417 -17.29 41.94 18.28
C LEU A 417 -16.34 41.24 17.29
N GLY A 418 -16.13 41.86 16.12
CA GLY A 418 -15.36 41.28 15.01
C GLY A 418 -16.09 40.28 14.12
N TYR A 419 -17.36 39.95 14.42
CA TYR A 419 -18.23 39.08 13.61
C TYR A 419 -19.55 39.75 13.22
N LEU A 420 -19.74 41.03 13.55
CA LEU A 420 -21.00 41.76 13.38
C LEU A 420 -21.29 42.06 11.90
N PRO A 421 -22.40 41.57 11.32
CA PRO A 421 -22.70 41.79 9.91
C PRO A 421 -22.89 43.26 9.52
N ARG A 422 -22.45 43.60 8.30
CA ARG A 422 -22.54 44.95 7.74
C ARG A 422 -23.99 45.44 7.64
N GLY A 423 -24.20 46.72 7.96
CA GLY A 423 -25.53 47.36 7.93
C GLY A 423 -26.46 47.01 9.10
N ILE A 424 -25.93 46.49 10.21
CA ILE A 424 -26.66 46.33 11.48
C ILE A 424 -26.67 47.64 12.29
N ILE A 425 -25.54 48.33 12.32
CA ILE A 425 -25.35 49.67 12.86
C ILE A 425 -25.84 50.66 11.80
N LYS A 426 -26.83 51.50 12.13
CA LYS A 426 -27.41 52.52 11.23
C LYS A 426 -26.63 53.83 11.36
N ASP A 427 -26.53 54.35 12.59
CA ASP A 427 -25.97 55.67 12.90
C ASP A 427 -24.83 55.60 13.93
N GLU A 428 -24.01 56.66 14.04
CA GLU A 428 -22.98 56.77 15.09
C GLU A 428 -23.57 56.74 16.52
N ASN A 429 -24.85 57.12 16.65
CA ASN A 429 -25.61 57.00 17.91
C ASN A 429 -25.72 55.54 18.39
N ASP A 430 -25.86 54.57 17.48
CA ASP A 430 -25.86 53.14 17.82
C ASP A 430 -24.51 52.73 18.44
N ILE A 431 -23.41 53.27 17.94
CA ILE A 431 -22.05 52.98 18.43
C ILE A 431 -21.84 53.62 19.79
N ASN A 432 -22.21 54.90 19.96
CA ASN A 432 -22.09 55.60 21.23
C ASN A 432 -22.95 54.97 22.34
N MET A 433 -24.11 54.41 21.99
CA MET A 433 -25.00 53.68 22.90
C MET A 433 -24.40 52.36 23.44
N LEU A 434 -23.39 51.81 22.78
CA LEU A 434 -22.72 50.55 23.15
C LEU A 434 -21.47 50.76 24.03
N GLY A 435 -21.06 52.01 24.26
CA GLY A 435 -19.93 52.37 25.13
C GLY A 435 -18.60 52.60 24.41
N GLU A 436 -17.71 53.33 25.07
CA GLU A 436 -16.42 53.77 24.52
C GLU A 436 -15.48 52.58 24.21
N ASP A 437 -15.46 51.55 25.06
CA ASP A 437 -14.65 50.35 24.85
C ASP A 437 -15.04 49.59 23.58
N PHE A 438 -16.35 49.46 23.32
CA PHE A 438 -16.85 48.86 22.07
C PHE A 438 -16.48 49.72 20.86
N ARG A 439 -16.62 51.05 20.96
CA ARG A 439 -16.24 51.99 19.90
C ARG A 439 -14.77 51.87 19.54
N LEU A 440 -13.87 51.83 20.53
CA LEU A 440 -12.42 51.69 20.31
C LEU A 440 -12.08 50.36 19.63
N ALA A 441 -12.58 49.23 20.16
CA ALA A 441 -12.30 47.92 19.58
C ALA A 441 -12.90 47.73 18.18
N TYR A 442 -14.08 48.29 17.92
CA TYR A 442 -14.71 48.29 16.61
C TYR A 442 -13.94 49.15 15.59
N GLN A 443 -13.48 50.34 15.99
CA GLN A 443 -12.66 51.22 15.13
C GLN A 443 -11.28 50.62 14.83
N GLN A 444 -10.60 50.05 15.83
CA GLN A 444 -9.29 49.42 15.66
C GLN A 444 -9.35 48.27 14.64
N ARG A 445 -10.40 47.43 14.70
CA ARG A 445 -10.56 46.31 13.77
C ARG A 445 -11.01 46.74 12.37
N ARG A 446 -11.88 47.75 12.26
CA ARG A 446 -12.28 48.35 10.96
C ARG A 446 -11.09 48.97 10.22
N GLY A 447 -10.10 49.50 10.96
CA GLY A 447 -8.82 49.94 10.41
C GLY A 447 -8.00 48.80 9.80
N ASN A 448 -7.99 47.63 10.44
CA ASN A 448 -7.28 46.44 9.93
C ASN A 448 -7.99 45.80 8.74
N GLU A 449 -9.33 45.68 8.75
CA GLU A 449 -10.11 45.13 7.63
C GLU A 449 -9.88 45.93 6.33
N LEU A 450 -9.75 47.27 6.43
CA LEU A 450 -9.39 48.14 5.31
C LEU A 450 -7.93 48.04 4.85
N SER A 451 -7.06 47.36 5.61
CA SER A 451 -5.65 47.15 5.26
C SER A 451 -5.35 45.78 4.65
N GLU A 452 -6.26 44.80 4.78
CA GLU A 452 -6.13 43.47 4.19
C GLU A 452 -6.72 43.37 2.76
N GLU A 453 -7.42 44.42 2.28
CA GLU A 453 -7.98 44.52 0.92
C GLU A 453 -7.16 45.42 -0.04
N SER A 454 -5.89 45.72 0.26
CA SER A 454 -4.97 46.56 -0.56
C SER A 454 -3.78 45.81 -1.14
#